data_AF-A0A7Z9XM93-F1
#
_entry.id   AF-A0A7Z9XM93-F1
#
_cell.length_a   1.000
_cell.length_b   1.000
_cell.length_c   1.000
_cell.angle_alpha   90.00
_cell.angle_beta   90.00
_cell.angle_gamma   90.00
#
_symmetry.space_group_name_H-M   'P 1'
#
loop_
_entity.id
_entity.type
_entity.pdbx_description
1 polymer ?
#
loop_
_entity_poly.entity_id
_entity_poly.type
_entity_poly.pdbx_seq_one_letter_code
_entity_poly.pdbx_strand_id
1 'polypeptide(L)'
;DAVFVGVGQALAIAPGISRSGSTIAAGLVRGLDRPTAARFSFLLGTPIIFGAGLLKLKDLAAIGAGATGFAPLVVGFLAAFILGVLAIRYLLRYLQNHTLTIFAYYVWAVALASLARYVLM
;
A
#
# COMPACT_ATOMS: atom_id res chain seq x y z
N ASP A 1 -6.26 -16.27 12.76
CA ASP A 1 -5.76 -14.90 12.45
C ASP A 1 -5.79 -14.55 10.96
N ALA A 2 -5.21 -15.38 10.09
CA ALA A 2 -5.13 -15.10 8.65
C ALA A 2 -6.48 -14.75 7.99
N VAL A 3 -7.57 -15.47 8.32
CA VAL A 3 -8.91 -15.18 7.79
C VAL A 3 -9.40 -13.78 8.21
N PHE A 4 -9.25 -13.42 9.48
CA PHE A 4 -9.67 -12.11 9.98
C PHE A 4 -8.86 -10.97 9.36
N VAL A 5 -7.55 -11.15 9.21
CA VAL A 5 -6.70 -10.18 8.50
C VAL A 5 -7.09 -10.10 7.01
N GLY A 6 -7.47 -11.21 6.39
CA GLY A 6 -8.00 -11.26 5.02
C GLY A 6 -9.32 -10.49 4.88
N VAL A 7 -10.23 -10.58 5.85
CA VAL A 7 -11.45 -9.75 5.89
C VAL A 7 -11.08 -8.27 6.02
N GLY A 8 -10.14 -7.93 6.90
CA GLY A 8 -9.61 -6.57 6.99
C GLY A 8 -9.00 -6.07 5.68
N GLN A 9 -8.37 -6.96 4.91
CA GLN A 9 -7.86 -6.64 3.58
C GLN A 9 -8.96 -6.39 2.55
N ALA A 10 -10.09 -7.11 2.63
CA ALA A 10 -11.22 -6.89 1.72
C ALA A 10 -11.79 -5.48 1.85
N LEU A 11 -11.73 -4.86 3.04
CA LEU A 11 -12.09 -3.45 3.22
C LEU A 11 -11.22 -2.50 2.38
N ALA A 12 -9.97 -2.88 2.09
CA ALA A 12 -9.05 -2.09 1.28
C ALA A 12 -9.31 -2.14 -0.23
N ILE A 13 -10.39 -2.82 -0.67
CA ILE A 13 -10.89 -2.70 -2.04
C ILE A 13 -11.46 -1.29 -2.27
N ALA A 14 -12.02 -0.66 -1.23
CA ALA A 14 -12.50 0.71 -1.32
C ALA A 14 -11.33 1.67 -1.63
N PRO A 15 -11.43 2.49 -2.69
CA PRO A 15 -10.37 3.43 -3.06
C PRO A 15 -10.01 4.36 -1.91
N GLY A 16 -8.71 4.61 -1.73
CA GLY A 16 -8.19 5.45 -0.65
C GLY A 16 -8.00 4.74 0.69
N ILE A 17 -8.58 3.55 0.90
CA ILE A 17 -8.28 2.74 2.09
C ILE A 17 -6.92 2.07 1.92
N SER A 18 -6.02 2.32 2.87
CA SER A 18 -4.68 1.73 2.86
C SER A 18 -4.72 0.24 3.14
N ARG A 19 -4.36 -0.57 2.14
CA ARG A 19 -4.27 -2.04 2.27
C ARG A 19 -3.39 -2.48 3.43
N SER A 20 -2.16 -1.96 3.51
CA SER A 20 -1.24 -2.32 4.59
C SER A 20 -1.74 -1.82 5.95
N GLY A 21 -2.38 -0.65 6.00
CA GLY A 21 -3.01 -0.12 7.21
C GLY A 21 -4.12 -1.03 7.73
N SER A 22 -5.06 -1.44 6.87
CA SER A 22 -6.19 -2.29 7.25
C SER A 22 -5.74 -3.67 7.73
N THR A 23 -4.77 -4.30 7.07
CA THR A 23 -4.27 -5.62 7.48
C THR A 23 -3.40 -5.57 8.73
N ILE A 24 -2.60 -4.51 8.93
CA ILE A 24 -1.84 -4.32 10.17
C ILE A 24 -2.81 -4.07 11.33
N ALA A 25 -3.79 -3.18 11.16
CA ALA A 25 -4.80 -2.91 12.17
C ALA A 25 -5.58 -4.18 12.54
N ALA A 26 -6.02 -4.96 11.55
CA ALA A 26 -6.67 -6.24 11.78
C ALA A 26 -5.76 -7.23 12.52
N GLY A 27 -4.47 -7.28 12.19
CA GLY A 27 -3.48 -8.10 12.89
C GLY A 27 -3.29 -7.69 14.35
N LEU A 28 -3.24 -6.39 14.62
CA LEU A 28 -3.17 -5.84 15.99
C LEU A 28 -4.42 -6.16 16.80
N VAL A 29 -5.61 -6.06 16.21
CA VAL A 29 -6.88 -6.47 16.84
C VAL A 29 -6.88 -7.97 17.16
N ARG A 30 -6.17 -8.78 16.37
CA ARG A 30 -5.94 -10.21 16.63
C ARG A 30 -4.86 -10.51 17.67
N GLY A 31 -4.22 -9.49 18.23
CA GLY A 31 -3.19 -9.62 19.26
C GLY A 31 -1.78 -9.85 18.73
N LEU A 32 -1.53 -9.68 17.43
CA LEU A 32 -0.17 -9.70 16.89
C LEU A 32 0.59 -8.45 17.37
N ASP A 33 1.89 -8.59 17.62
CA ASP A 33 2.75 -7.42 17.81
C ASP A 33 2.93 -6.63 16.50
N ARG A 34 3.30 -5.34 16.61
CA ARG A 34 3.41 -4.43 15.46
C ARG A 34 4.38 -4.96 14.37
N PRO A 35 5.63 -5.36 14.70
CA PRO A 35 6.52 -5.99 13.73
C PRO A 35 5.91 -7.22 13.03
N THR A 36 5.31 -8.14 13.78
CA THR A 36 4.72 -9.36 13.23
C THR A 36 3.52 -9.05 12.33
N ALA A 37 2.61 -8.16 12.76
CA ALA A 37 1.47 -7.72 11.97
C ALA A 37 1.90 -7.06 10.65
N ALA A 38 2.96 -6.22 10.68
CA ALA A 38 3.52 -5.59 9.50
C ALA A 38 4.16 -6.60 8.55
N ARG A 39 4.97 -7.55 9.07
CA ARG A 39 5.55 -8.62 8.24
C ARG A 39 4.48 -9.47 7.59
N PHE A 40 3.48 -9.88 8.35
CA PHE A 40 2.35 -10.65 7.83
C PHE A 40 1.59 -9.88 6.74
N SER A 41 1.32 -8.59 6.98
CA SER A 41 0.72 -7.69 6.00
C SER A 41 1.55 -7.63 4.71
N PHE A 42 2.86 -7.44 4.77
CA PHE A 42 3.69 -7.38 3.57
C PHE A 42 3.71 -8.71 2.80
N LEU A 43 3.86 -9.84 3.49
CA LEU A 43 3.81 -11.17 2.88
C LEU A 43 2.48 -11.44 2.18
N LEU A 44 1.36 -11.10 2.83
CA LEU A 44 0.02 -11.21 2.25
C LEU A 44 -0.14 -10.30 1.00
N GLY A 45 0.50 -9.13 1.03
CA GLY A 45 0.45 -8.15 -0.04
C GLY A 45 1.19 -8.55 -1.31
N THR A 46 2.30 -9.29 -1.18
CA THR A 46 3.15 -9.67 -2.32
C THR A 46 2.38 -10.36 -3.44
N PRO A 47 1.65 -11.48 -3.22
CA PRO A 47 0.93 -12.15 -4.30
C PRO A 47 -0.19 -11.29 -4.87
N ILE A 48 -0.81 -10.43 -4.06
CA ILE A 48 -1.94 -9.58 -4.47
C ILE A 48 -1.48 -8.44 -5.35
N ILE A 49 -0.43 -7.71 -4.93
CA ILE A 49 0.12 -6.59 -5.70
C ILE A 49 0.78 -7.12 -6.98
N PHE A 50 1.49 -8.25 -6.89
CA PHE A 50 2.07 -8.89 -8.06
C PHE A 50 1.00 -9.31 -9.07
N GLY A 51 -0.06 -10.00 -8.61
CA GLY A 51 -1.19 -10.38 -9.46
C GLY A 51 -1.90 -9.19 -10.09
N ALA A 52 -2.17 -8.13 -9.31
CA ALA A 52 -2.75 -6.89 -9.83
C ALA A 52 -1.85 -6.23 -10.88
N GLY A 53 -0.53 -6.22 -10.65
CA GLY A 53 0.46 -5.72 -11.61
C GLY A 53 0.48 -6.52 -12.91
N LEU A 54 0.40 -7.85 -12.84
CA LEU A 54 0.32 -8.70 -14.02
C LEU A 54 -0.94 -8.42 -14.85
N LEU A 55 -2.09 -8.20 -14.21
CA LEU A 55 -3.32 -7.84 -14.92
C LEU A 55 -3.17 -6.51 -15.66
N LYS A 56 -2.42 -5.56 -15.10
CA LYS A 56 -2.11 -4.26 -15.73
C LYS A 56 -1.19 -4.32 -16.94
N LEU A 57 -0.51 -5.44 -17.18
CA LEU A 57 0.30 -5.62 -18.40
C LEU A 57 -0.56 -5.65 -19.67
N LYS A 58 -1.81 -6.11 -19.57
CA LYS A 58 -2.77 -6.10 -20.69
C LYS A 58 -3.14 -4.68 -21.08
N ASP A 59 -3.41 -3.83 -20.08
CA ASP A 59 -3.71 -2.41 -20.28
C ASP A 59 -2.52 -1.70 -20.95
N LEU A 60 -1.29 -1.99 -20.50
CA LEU A 60 -0.05 -1.49 -21.11
C LEU A 60 0.11 -1.93 -22.58
N ALA A 61 -0.20 -3.18 -22.88
CA ALA A 61 -0.14 -3.69 -24.26
C ALA A 61 -1.18 -3.03 -25.18
N ALA A 62 -2.37 -2.74 -24.66
CA ALA A 62 -3.46 -2.08 -25.39
C ALA A 62 -3.18 -0.60 -25.70
N ILE A 63 -2.47 0.11 -24.81
CA ILE A 63 -2.07 1.52 -25.02
C ILE A 63 -0.98 1.66 -26.09
N GLY A 64 -0.20 0.60 -26.33
CA GLY A 64 0.94 0.60 -27.25
C GLY A 64 2.10 1.49 -26.79
N ALA A 65 3.20 1.50 -27.54
CA ALA A 65 4.41 2.27 -27.20
C ALA A 65 4.32 3.79 -27.55
N GLY A 66 3.11 4.36 -27.61
CA GLY A 66 2.89 5.75 -28.03
C GLY A 66 3.17 6.82 -26.95
N ALA A 67 3.39 8.06 -27.40
CA ALA A 67 3.59 9.35 -26.70
C ALA A 67 4.61 9.44 -25.55
N THR A 68 4.61 8.54 -24.56
CA THR A 68 5.53 8.56 -23.41
C THR A 68 6.77 7.69 -23.59
N GLY A 69 6.74 6.72 -24.49
CA GLY A 69 7.84 5.77 -24.73
C GLY A 69 8.10 4.82 -23.54
N PHE A 70 9.01 3.86 -23.72
CA PHE A 70 9.35 2.86 -22.68
C PHE A 70 10.25 3.42 -21.57
N ALA A 71 11.00 4.48 -21.82
CA ALA A 71 11.99 5.00 -20.88
C ALA A 71 11.37 5.46 -19.54
N PRO A 72 10.28 6.28 -19.52
CA PRO A 72 9.66 6.69 -18.26
C PRO A 72 9.07 5.53 -17.45
N LEU A 73 8.57 4.48 -18.13
CA LEU A 73 8.06 3.28 -17.48
C LEU A 73 9.17 2.53 -16.74
N VAL A 74 10.33 2.34 -17.38
CA VAL A 74 11.48 1.67 -16.77
C VAL A 74 12.02 2.50 -15.59
N VAL A 75 12.17 3.82 -15.77
CA VAL A 75 12.65 4.71 -14.70
C VAL A 75 11.68 4.70 -13.52
N GLY A 76 10.38 4.83 -13.77
CA GLY A 76 9.35 4.77 -12.72
C GLY A 76 9.32 3.43 -12.00
N PHE A 77 9.44 2.32 -12.73
CA PHE A 77 9.52 0.98 -12.16
C PHE A 77 10.74 0.82 -11.24
N LEU A 78 11.93 1.20 -11.71
CA LEU A 78 13.17 1.09 -10.92
C LEU A 78 13.13 2.00 -9.69
N ALA A 79 12.65 3.24 -9.84
CA ALA A 79 12.49 4.16 -8.72
C ALA A 79 11.51 3.60 -7.67
N ALA A 80 10.34 3.10 -8.10
CA ALA A 80 9.36 2.49 -7.21
C ALA A 80 9.89 1.23 -6.52
N PHE A 81 10.65 0.39 -7.23
CA PHE A 81 11.27 -0.82 -6.67
C PHE A 81 12.28 -0.47 -5.57
N ILE A 82 13.24 0.41 -5.88
CA ILE A 82 14.30 0.81 -4.94
C ILE A 82 13.68 1.49 -3.71
N LEU A 83 12.84 2.51 -3.91
CA LEU A 83 12.22 3.23 -2.82
C LEU A 83 11.25 2.35 -2.02
N GLY A 84 10.53 1.43 -2.68
CA GLY A 84 9.65 0.47 -2.03
C GLY A 84 10.41 -0.46 -1.07
N VAL A 85 11.53 -1.04 -1.50
CA VAL A 85 12.37 -1.90 -0.65
C VAL A 85 12.92 -1.11 0.54
N LEU A 86 13.42 0.11 0.31
CA LEU A 86 13.93 0.97 1.37
C LEU A 86 12.83 1.35 2.37
N ALA A 87 11.64 1.70 1.88
CA ALA A 87 10.50 2.07 2.71
C ALA A 87 10.02 0.89 3.58
N ILE A 88 9.93 -0.33 3.03
CA ILE A 88 9.55 -1.52 3.81
C ILE A 88 10.58 -1.78 4.91
N ARG A 89 11.88 -1.75 4.58
CA ARG A 89 12.95 -1.96 5.54
C ARG A 89 12.93 -0.92 6.66
N TYR A 90 12.70 0.34 6.31
CA TYR A 90 12.56 1.43 7.27
C TYR A 90 11.34 1.22 8.16
N LEU A 91 10.16 0.94 7.58
CA LEU A 91 8.92 0.79 8.34
C LEU A 91 9.00 -0.37 9.34
N LEU A 92 9.56 -1.52 8.93
CA LEU A 92 9.72 -2.66 9.82
C LEU A 92 10.62 -2.35 11.01
N ARG A 93 11.66 -1.53 10.84
CA ARG A 93 12.51 -1.03 11.94
C ARG A 93 11.77 0.00 12.79
N TYR A 94 11.07 0.94 12.16
CA TYR A 94 10.31 1.98 12.85
C TYR A 94 9.29 1.38 13.82
N LEU A 95 8.54 0.36 13.37
CA LEU A 95 7.49 -0.31 14.15
C LEU A 95 8.00 -1.16 15.32
N GLN A 96 9.32 -1.37 15.44
CA GLN A 96 9.89 -2.01 16.63
C GLN A 96 9.77 -1.09 17.85
N ASN A 97 9.87 0.23 17.64
CA ASN A 97 9.95 1.21 18.73
C ASN A 97 8.83 2.26 18.68
N HIS A 98 8.01 2.28 17.62
CA HIS A 98 7.02 3.32 17.40
C HIS A 98 5.66 2.75 16.98
N THR A 99 4.61 3.56 17.14
CA THR A 99 3.24 3.23 16.70
C THR A 99 2.94 3.88 15.35
N LEU A 100 1.85 3.44 14.71
CA LEU A 100 1.34 4.07 13.47
C LEU A 100 0.50 5.33 13.74
N THR A 101 0.49 5.88 14.96
CA THR A 101 -0.37 7.03 15.31
C THR A 101 -0.04 8.25 14.46
N ILE A 102 1.25 8.53 14.23
CA ILE A 102 1.68 9.63 13.35
C ILE A 102 1.19 9.41 11.92
N PHE A 103 1.25 8.17 11.43
CA PHE A 103 0.74 7.81 10.12
C PHE A 103 -0.78 8.00 10.02
N ALA A 104 -1.53 7.71 11.08
CA ALA A 104 -2.98 7.94 11.11
C ALA A 104 -3.31 9.44 10.96
N TYR A 105 -2.60 10.32 11.67
CA TYR A 105 -2.78 11.77 11.52
C TYR A 105 -2.43 12.27 10.12
N TYR A 106 -1.35 11.74 9.52
CA TYR A 106 -1.00 12.03 8.14
C TYR A 106 -2.14 11.65 7.17
N VAL A 107 -2.73 10.46 7.33
CA VAL A 107 -3.85 10.02 6.49
C VAL A 107 -5.09 10.91 6.68
N TRP A 108 -5.41 11.30 7.91
CA TRP A 108 -6.54 12.23 8.16
C TRP A 108 -6.31 13.59 7.51
N ALA A 109 -5.10 14.14 7.61
CA ALA A 109 -4.77 15.40 6.97
C ALA A 109 -4.91 15.32 5.44
N VAL A 110 -4.41 14.25 4.82
CA VAL A 110 -4.56 14.02 3.37
C VAL A 110 -6.03 13.87 2.99
N ALA A 111 -6.81 13.09 3.75
CA ALA A 111 -8.23 12.90 3.49
C ALA A 111 -9.02 14.21 3.56
N LEU A 112 -8.77 15.04 4.59
CA LEU A 112 -9.40 16.34 4.73
C LEU A 112 -8.99 17.29 3.60
N ALA A 113 -7.72 17.31 3.21
CA ALA A 113 -7.24 18.13 2.09
C ALA A 113 -7.86 17.70 0.75
N SER A 114 -7.97 16.40 0.49
CA SER A 114 -8.64 15.87 -0.70
C SER A 114 -10.13 16.20 -0.72
N LEU A 115 -10.82 16.08 0.42
CA LEU A 115 -12.24 16.42 0.55
C LEU A 115 -12.47 17.92 0.34
N ALA A 116 -11.67 18.77 0.97
CA ALA A 116 -11.76 20.22 0.81
C ALA A 116 -11.55 20.63 -0.66
N ARG A 117 -10.53 20.05 -1.32
CA ARG A 117 -10.31 20.29 -2.76
C ARG A 117 -11.52 19.86 -3.59
N TYR A 118 -12.09 18.69 -3.33
CA TYR A 118 -13.25 18.19 -4.07
C TYR A 118 -14.48 19.09 -3.92
N VAL A 119 -14.70 19.67 -2.74
CA VAL A 119 -15.84 20.56 -2.47
C VAL A 119 -15.64 21.96 -3.08
N LEU A 120 -14.39 22.41 -3.25
CA LEU A 120 -14.05 23.73 -3.78
C LEU A 120 -13.92 23.79 -5.31
N MET A 121 -13.92 22.64 -6.00
CA MET A 121 -13.90 22.55 -7.47
C MET A 121 -15.32 22.36 -8.01
#